data_AF-A0A1G2YP60-F1
#
_entry.id   AF-A0A1G2YP60-F1
#
_cell.length_a   1.000
_cell.length_b   1.000
_cell.length_c   1.000
_cell.angle_alpha   90.00
_cell.angle_beta   90.00
_cell.angle_gamma   90.00
#
_symmetry.space_group_name_H-M   'P 1'
#
loop_
_entity.id
_entity.type
_entity.pdbx_description
1 polymer ?
#
loop_
_entity_poly.entity_id
_entity_poly.type
_entity_poly.pdbx_seq_one_letter_code
_entity_poly.pdbx_strand_id
1 'polypeptide(L)' 'MYGFGEIESFLRQHGWKLWGHWKCWAVFIKPNNPNERPLLVNVNPNKTIPPEEWDRINDLLS' A
#
# COMPACT_ATOMS: atom_id res chain seq x y z
N MET A 1 -3.42 4.49 -14.61
CA MET A 1 -2.39 4.00 -13.66
C MET A 1 -2.42 4.92 -12.47
N TYR A 2 -2.70 4.39 -11.27
CA TYR A 2 -2.66 5.18 -10.04
C TYR A 2 -1.21 5.42 -9.61
N GLY A 3 -0.92 6.61 -9.11
CA GLY A 3 0.38 6.96 -8.57
C GLY A 3 0.59 6.36 -7.18
N PHE A 4 1.84 6.05 -6.83
CA PHE A 4 2.18 5.58 -5.47
C PHE A 4 1.75 6.55 -4.36
N GLY A 5 1.79 7.87 -4.62
CA GLY A 5 1.34 8.87 -3.64
C GLY A 5 -0.16 8.78 -3.31
N GLU A 6 -0.98 8.34 -4.26
CA GLU A 6 -2.42 8.17 -4.06
C GLU A 6 -2.70 6.99 -3.13
N ILE A 7 -2.06 5.84 -3.36
CA ILE A 7 -2.22 4.68 -2.46
C ILE A 7 -1.64 4.97 -1.08
N GLU A 8 -0.51 5.69 -1.00
CA GLU A 8 0.11 6.02 0.27
C GLU A 8 -0.84 6.89 1.11
N SER A 9 -1.47 7.89 0.47
CA SER A 9 -2.44 8.76 1.12
C SER A 9 -3.68 7.99 1.56
N PHE A 10 -4.21 7.11 0.70
CA PHE A 10 -5.36 6.26 1.00
C PHE A 10 -5.11 5.32 2.19
N LEU A 11 -3.96 4.63 2.18
CA LEU A 11 -3.53 3.74 3.26
C LEU A 11 -3.31 4.49 4.57
N ARG A 12 -2.75 5.70 4.52
CA ARG A 12 -2.60 6.58 5.70
C ARG A 12 -3.93 6.95 6.34
N GLN A 13 -4.98 7.19 5.55
CA GLN A 13 -6.33 7.44 6.08
C GLN A 13 -6.90 6.22 6.83
N HIS A 14 -6.47 5.01 6.46
CA HIS A 14 -6.85 3.76 7.11
C HIS A 14 -5.87 3.32 8.22
N GLY A 15 -5.01 4.24 8.68
CA GLY A 15 -4.09 4.02 9.79
C GLY A 15 -2.82 3.23 9.44
N TRP A 16 -2.58 2.94 8.16
CA TRP A 16 -1.34 2.32 7.69
C TRP A 16 -0.24 3.37 7.48
N LYS A 17 1.01 2.97 7.63
CA LYS A 17 2.19 3.80 7.35
C LYS A 17 3.17 3.05 6.47
N LEU A 18 3.79 3.76 5.54
CA LEU A 18 4.92 3.25 4.77
C LEU A 18 6.07 2.92 5.72
N TRP A 19 6.49 1.66 5.72
CA TRP A 19 7.64 1.20 6.49
C TRP A 19 8.91 1.17 5.64
N GLY A 20 8.79 0.77 4.38
CA GLY A 20 9.91 0.73 3.46
C GLY A 20 9.48 0.45 2.03
N HIS A 21 10.40 0.66 1.10
CA HIS A 21 10.20 0.30 -0.30
C HIS A 21 11.48 -0.34 -0.85
N TRP A 22 11.32 -1.35 -1.70
CA TRP A 22 12.45 -1.99 -2.38
C TRP A 22 12.02 -2.50 -3.76
N LYS A 23 12.73 -2.06 -4.80
CA LYS A 23 12.40 -2.36 -6.20
C LYS A 23 10.94 -2.02 -6.51
N CYS A 24 10.13 -3.04 -6.82
CA CYS A 24 8.73 -2.94 -7.17
C CYS A 24 7.79 -3.26 -6.00
N TRP A 25 8.26 -3.18 -4.75
CA TRP A 25 7.45 -3.51 -3.58
C TRP A 25 7.51 -2.38 -2.56
N ALA A 26 6.35 -1.97 -2.06
CA ALA A 26 6.20 -1.10 -0.91
C ALA A 26 5.57 -1.88 0.25
N VAL A 27 6.11 -1.68 1.45
CA VAL A 27 5.65 -2.35 2.67
C VAL A 27 4.95 -1.32 3.56
N PHE A 28 3.70 -1.59 3.92
CA PHE A 28 2.91 -0.77 4.83
C PHE A 28 2.60 -1.56 6.11
N ILE A 29 2.60 -0.88 7.25
CA ILE A 29 2.29 -1.45 8.56
C ILE A 29 1.21 -0.62 9.27
N LYS A 30 0.41 -1.22 10.15
CA LYS A 30 -0.42 -0.48 11.12
C LYS A 30 0.31 -0.40 12.46
N PRO A 31 0.94 0.74 12.82
CA PRO A 31 1.72 0.83 14.06
C PRO A 31 0.88 0.59 15.32
N ASN A 32 -0.41 0.92 15.26
CA ASN A 32 -1.34 0.83 16.37
C ASN A 32 -2.04 -0.55 16.47
N ASN A 33 -1.75 -1.47 15.55
CA ASN A 33 -2.31 -2.82 15.57
C ASN A 33 -1.21 -3.84 15.24
N PRO A 34 -0.45 -4.33 16.24
CA PRO A 34 0.66 -5.27 16.02
C PRO A 34 0.21 -6.66 15.53
N ASN A 35 -1.08 -6.98 15.63
CA ASN A 35 -1.64 -8.22 15.09
C ASN A 35 -1.98 -8.10 13.59
N GLU A 36 -2.01 -6.88 13.05
CA GLU A 36 -2.20 -6.65 11.62
C GLU A 36 -0.96 -7.08 10.85
N ARG A 37 -1.15 -7.87 9.81
CA ARG A 37 -0.03 -8.28 8.95
C ARG A 37 0.45 -7.10 8.11
N PRO A 38 1.75 -6.97 7.84
CA PRO A 38 2.25 -5.98 6.89
C PRO A 38 1.59 -6.15 5.52
N LEU A 39 1.18 -5.04 4.92
CA LEU A 39 0.63 -5.02 3.57
C LEU A 39 1.77 -4.80 2.59
N LEU A 40 1.97 -5.77 1.70
CA LEU A 40 2.86 -5.66 0.56
C LEU A 40 2.06 -5.13 -0.62
N VAL A 41 2.58 -4.10 -1.27
CA VAL A 41 1.97 -3.47 -2.44
C VAL A 41 2.94 -3.51 -3.60
N ASN A 42 2.54 -4.13 -4.71
CA ASN A 42 3.32 -4.08 -5.94
C ASN A 42 3.23 -2.68 -6.56
N VAL A 43 4.38 -2.04 -6.71
CA VAL A 43 4.54 -0.77 -7.40
C VAL A 43 5.44 -1.02 -8.60
N ASN A 44 5.03 -0.65 -9.80
CA ASN A 44 5.88 -0.81 -10.97
C ASN A 44 7.18 0.04 -10.86
N PRO A 45 8.13 -0.10 -11.80
CA PRO A 45 9.40 0.66 -11.76
C PRO A 45 9.23 2.19 -11.71
N ASN A 46 8.09 2.71 -12.15
CA ASN A 46 7.76 4.14 -12.14
C ASN A 46 6.95 4.55 -10.90
N LYS A 47 6.92 3.72 -9.84
CA LYS A 47 6.13 3.92 -8.62
C LYS A 47 4.65 4.11 -8.92
N THR A 48 4.13 3.26 -9.78
CA THR A 48 2.74 3.30 -10.23
C THR A 48 2.11 1.95 -9.85
N ILE A 49 0.91 2.00 -9.30
CA ILE A 49 0.19 0.82 -8.82
C ILE A 49 -0.48 0.15 -10.02
N PRO A 50 -0.28 -1.16 -10.24
CA PRO A 50 -1.08 -1.92 -11.19
C PRO A 50 -2.57 -1.89 -10.79
N PRO A 51 -3.53 -1.72 -11.72
CA PRO A 51 -4.96 -1.64 -11.40
C PRO A 51 -5.47 -2.80 -10.52
N GLU A 52 -5.04 -4.02 -10.81
CA GLU A 52 -5.37 -5.22 -10.04
C GLU A 52 -4.94 -5.15 -8.56
N GLU A 53 -3.83 -4.46 -8.30
CA GLU A 53 -3.31 -4.27 -6.96
C GLU A 53 -4.10 -3.19 -6.20
N TRP A 54 -4.57 -2.17 -6.92
CA TRP A 54 -5.47 -1.14 -6.38
C TRP A 54 -6.80 -1.74 -5.92
N ASP A 55 -7.42 -2.55 -6.79
CA ASP A 55 -8.71 -3.20 -6.47
C ASP A 55 -8.57 -4.14 -5.27
N ARG A 56 -7.51 -4.95 -5.23
CA ARG A 56 -7.19 -5.81 -4.08
C ARG A 56 -7.08 -5.04 -2.77
N ILE A 57 -6.46 -3.85 -2.78
CA ILE A 57 -6.31 -3.04 -1.58
C ILE A 57 -7.65 -2.42 -1.16
N ASN A 58 -8.48 -1.98 -2.11
CA ASN A 58 -9.82 -1.48 -1.80
C ASN A 58 -10.69 -2.56 -1.17
N ASP A 59 -10.67 -3.78 -1.72
CA ASP A 59 -11.45 -4.91 -1.19
C ASP A 59 -11.01 -5.31 0.21
N LEU A 60 -9.71 -5.19 0.52
CA LEU A 60 -9.18 -5.48 1.86
C LEU A 60 -9.63 -4.45 2.91
N LEU A 61 -9.89 -3.21 2.49
CA LEU A 61 -10.10 -2.07 3.38
C LEU A 61 -11.53 -1.55 3.41
N SER A 62 -12.42 -2.12 2.59
CA SER A 62 -13.87 -1.90 2.61
C SER A 62 -14.54 -2.70 3.72
#